data_AF-A0A0F7IEM7-F1
#
_entry.id   AF-A0A0F7IEM7-F1
#
_cell.length_a   1.000
_cell.length_b   1.000
_cell.length_c   1.000
_cell.angle_alpha   90.00
_cell.angle_beta   90.00
_cell.angle_gamma   90.00
#
_symmetry.space_group_name_H-M   'P 1'
#
loop_
_entity.id
_entity.type
_entity.pdbx_description
1 polymer ?
#
loop_
_entity_poly.entity_id
_entity_poly.type
_entity_poly.pdbx_seq_one_letter_code
_entity_poly.pdbx_strand_id
1 'polypeptide(L)'
;MFMRLEDILRMFEGDCSSRLFWISTWDGKPHLAPVCFVRVMDGKIVVAYNFIKKTSRNVERTGKAAIGFAERGEEGFFGYMVKGRAWMDYEGEYYREIKEFVESASGGKRTPVGALVIEPEEVYSLKPGNERKRII
;
A
#
# COMPACT_ATOMS: atom_id res chain seq x y z
N MET A 1 -18.74 16.43 -2.93
CA MET A 1 -18.54 15.42 -3.99
C MET A 1 -17.83 14.23 -3.36
N PHE A 2 -18.43 13.05 -3.35
CA PHE A 2 -17.75 11.86 -2.83
C PHE A 2 -16.68 11.43 -3.84
N MET A 3 -15.44 11.28 -3.37
CA MET A 3 -14.33 10.79 -4.19
C MET A 3 -14.58 9.31 -4.51
N ARG A 4 -14.39 8.89 -5.77
CA ARG A 4 -14.60 7.49 -6.15
C ARG A 4 -13.49 6.63 -5.57
N LEU A 5 -13.78 5.36 -5.32
CA LEU A 5 -12.80 4.40 -4.78
C LEU A 5 -11.51 4.38 -5.61
N GLU A 6 -11.63 4.35 -6.94
CA GLU A 6 -10.48 4.36 -7.86
C GLU A 6 -9.60 5.60 -7.67
N ASP A 7 -10.22 6.77 -7.47
CA ASP A 7 -9.49 8.02 -7.27
C ASP A 7 -8.73 7.98 -5.93
N ILE A 8 -9.31 7.37 -4.88
CA ILE A 8 -8.64 7.17 -3.57
C ILE A 8 -7.47 6.18 -3.71
N LEU A 9 -7.68 5.05 -4.39
CA LEU A 9 -6.64 4.05 -4.56
C LEU A 9 -5.45 4.63 -5.32
N ARG A 10 -5.68 5.44 -6.36
CA ARG A 10 -4.61 6.13 -7.10
C ARG A 10 -3.75 7.05 -6.24
N MET A 11 -4.24 7.53 -5.09
CA MET A 11 -3.41 8.28 -4.15
C MET A 11 -2.34 7.41 -3.48
N PHE A 12 -2.46 6.09 -3.55
CA PHE A 12 -1.42 5.17 -3.12
C PHE A 12 -0.33 4.96 -4.17
N GLU A 13 -0.45 5.49 -5.39
CA GLU A 13 0.62 5.38 -6.37
C GLU A 13 1.77 6.35 -6.04
N GLY A 14 3.00 5.85 -6.13
CA GLY A 14 4.18 6.66 -5.86
C GLY A 14 5.48 5.89 -5.86
N ASP A 15 6.56 6.67 -5.88
CA ASP A 15 7.92 6.23 -5.57
C ASP A 15 8.45 6.94 -4.32
N CYS A 16 9.71 6.69 -3.96
CA CYS A 16 10.35 7.27 -2.78
C CYS A 16 10.65 8.78 -2.86
N SER A 17 10.34 9.45 -3.96
CA SER A 17 10.38 10.92 -4.07
C SER A 17 9.04 11.58 -3.75
N SER A 18 7.94 10.82 -3.83
CA SER A 18 6.57 11.33 -3.66
C SER A 18 6.11 11.36 -2.20
N ARG A 19 5.89 10.18 -1.62
CA ARG A 19 5.38 9.99 -0.25
C ARG A 19 5.81 8.64 0.31
N LEU A 20 5.79 8.54 1.63
CA LEU A 20 5.91 7.26 2.33
C LEU A 20 4.53 6.72 2.66
N PHE A 21 4.38 5.41 2.48
CA PHE A 21 3.23 4.64 2.94
C PHE A 21 3.65 3.73 4.09
N TRP A 22 2.68 3.31 4.88
CA TRP A 22 2.90 2.46 6.03
C TRP A 22 2.09 1.18 5.87
N ILE A 23 2.79 0.05 5.82
CA ILE A 23 2.17 -1.28 5.82
C ILE A 23 2.05 -1.76 7.25
N SER A 24 0.83 -2.12 7.63
CA SER A 24 0.52 -2.78 8.90
C SER A 24 0.11 -4.22 8.65
N THR A 25 0.64 -5.13 9.47
CA THR A 25 0.26 -6.54 9.48
C THR A 25 0.16 -7.06 10.90
N TRP A 26 -0.58 -8.14 11.11
CA TRP A 26 -0.80 -8.73 12.42
C TRP A 26 -0.71 -10.26 12.36
N ASP A 27 0.03 -10.84 13.30
CA ASP A 27 0.07 -12.28 13.58
C ASP A 27 0.47 -12.45 15.04
N GLY A 28 -0.49 -12.27 15.94
CA GLY A 28 -0.32 -12.27 17.40
C GLY A 28 0.38 -11.05 18.00
N LYS A 29 1.07 -10.23 17.18
CA LYS A 29 1.73 -8.98 17.58
C LYS A 29 1.66 -7.95 16.44
N PRO A 30 1.53 -6.64 16.72
CA PRO A 30 1.40 -5.66 15.65
C PRO A 30 2.77 -5.44 14.99
N HIS A 31 2.75 -5.25 13.68
CA HIS A 31 3.93 -4.91 12.90
C HIS A 31 3.60 -3.77 11.94
N LEU A 32 4.54 -2.84 11.81
CA LEU A 32 4.44 -1.68 10.93
C LEU A 32 5.77 -1.50 10.20
N ALA A 33 5.72 -1.22 8.90
CA ALA A 33 6.91 -0.96 8.09
C ALA A 33 6.64 0.14 7.05
N PRO A 34 7.58 1.06 6.82
CA PRO A 34 7.47 2.04 5.75
C PRO A 34 7.76 1.40 4.39
N VAL A 35 7.05 1.86 3.35
CA VAL A 35 7.26 1.50 1.94
C VAL A 35 7.07 2.75 1.08
N CYS A 36 7.62 2.76 -0.13
CA CYS A 36 7.52 3.93 -1.01
C CYS A 36 7.31 3.64 -2.48
N PHE A 37 7.61 2.43 -2.97
CA PHE A 37 7.28 2.05 -4.34
C PHE A 37 5.95 1.30 -4.35
N VAL A 38 4.91 1.98 -4.83
CA VAL A 38 3.54 1.48 -4.81
C VAL A 38 2.85 1.85 -6.13
N ARG A 39 2.08 0.90 -6.66
CA ARG A 39 1.25 1.06 -7.87
C ARG A 39 -0.16 0.53 -7.61
N VAL A 40 -1.11 0.94 -8.45
CA VAL A 40 -2.45 0.37 -8.47
C VAL A 40 -2.64 -0.41 -9.77
N MET A 41 -2.99 -1.68 -9.64
CA MET A 41 -3.16 -2.63 -10.76
C MET A 41 -4.47 -3.40 -10.53
N ASP A 42 -5.40 -3.37 -11.48
CA ASP A 42 -6.70 -4.05 -11.39
C ASP A 42 -7.46 -3.80 -10.07
N GLY A 43 -7.46 -2.56 -9.62
CA GLY A 43 -8.11 -2.16 -8.35
C GLY A 43 -7.38 -2.63 -7.08
N LYS A 44 -6.17 -3.19 -7.21
CA LYS A 44 -5.33 -3.66 -6.09
C LYS A 44 -4.15 -2.74 -5.85
N ILE A 45 -3.72 -2.63 -4.61
CA ILE A 45 -2.50 -1.93 -4.26
C ILE A 45 -1.34 -2.92 -4.33
N VAL A 46 -0.34 -2.61 -5.14
CA VAL A 46 0.83 -3.45 -5.37
C VAL A 46 2.05 -2.71 -4.84
N VAL A 47 2.69 -3.30 -3.84
CA VAL A 47 3.83 -2.73 -3.12
C VAL A 47 5.08 -3.52 -3.46
N ALA A 48 6.14 -2.81 -3.86
CA ALA A 48 7.42 -3.45 -4.11
C ALA A 48 7.99 -4.03 -2.81
N TYR A 49 8.34 -5.32 -2.81
CA TYR A 49 8.85 -6.01 -1.62
C TYR A 49 10.37 -6.17 -1.66
N ASN A 50 11.03 -5.76 -0.58
CA ASN A 50 12.47 -5.88 -0.35
C ASN A 50 12.78 -6.37 1.07
N PHE A 51 12.50 -7.65 1.33
CA PHE A 51 12.88 -8.33 2.57
C PHE A 51 12.26 -7.78 3.87
N ILE A 52 11.05 -7.23 3.81
CA ILE A 52 10.26 -6.95 5.02
C ILE A 52 9.73 -8.29 5.60
N LYS A 53 10.65 -9.13 6.10
CA LYS A 53 10.41 -10.55 6.41
C LYS A 53 9.23 -10.78 7.34
N LYS A 54 9.01 -9.87 8.31
CA LYS A 54 7.89 -9.98 9.24
C LYS A 54 6.56 -9.67 8.54
N THR A 55 6.51 -8.66 7.66
CA THR A 55 5.34 -8.38 6.81
C THR A 55 5.00 -9.57 5.93
N SER A 56 5.94 -10.12 5.15
CA SER A 56 5.64 -11.25 4.26
C SER A 56 5.18 -12.48 5.02
N ARG A 57 5.85 -12.84 6.13
CA ARG A 57 5.43 -13.96 6.99
C ARG A 57 4.03 -13.75 7.57
N ASN A 58 3.70 -12.53 8.01
CA ASN A 58 2.37 -12.25 8.55
C ASN A 58 1.30 -12.38 7.45
N VAL A 59 1.59 -11.87 6.24
CA VAL A 59 0.69 -11.96 5.08
C VAL A 59 0.49 -13.42 4.67
N GLU A 60 1.56 -14.22 4.55
CA GLU A 60 1.47 -15.64 4.19
C GLU A 60 0.66 -16.45 5.21
N ARG A 61 0.69 -16.08 6.50
CA ARG A 61 -0.07 -16.76 7.55
C ARG A 61 -1.52 -16.32 7.68
N THR A 62 -1.79 -15.04 7.46
CA THR A 62 -3.11 -14.44 7.77
C THR A 62 -3.90 -14.03 6.54
N GLY A 63 -3.24 -13.88 5.39
CA GLY A 63 -3.83 -13.38 4.16
C GLY A 63 -4.32 -11.93 4.26
N LYS A 64 -3.80 -11.12 5.20
CA LYS A 64 -4.29 -9.77 5.48
C LYS A 64 -3.16 -8.75 5.61
N ALA A 65 -3.43 -7.54 5.12
CA ALA A 65 -2.59 -6.37 5.34
C ALA A 65 -3.44 -5.10 5.36
N ALA A 66 -2.87 -4.04 5.93
CA ALA A 66 -3.36 -2.68 5.76
C ALA A 66 -2.24 -1.78 5.23
N ILE A 67 -2.59 -0.81 4.40
CA ILE A 67 -1.68 0.23 3.94
C ILE A 67 -2.32 1.60 4.21
N GLY A 68 -1.54 2.55 4.69
CA GLY A 68 -2.03 3.90 4.91
C GLY A 68 -0.98 4.97 4.66
N PHE A 69 -1.45 6.19 4.42
CA PHE A 69 -0.64 7.40 4.42
C PHE A 69 -1.44 8.54 5.05
N ALA A 70 -0.72 9.55 5.52
CA ALA A 70 -1.29 10.81 5.94
C ALA A 70 -0.33 11.96 5.60
N GLU A 71 -0.89 13.08 5.19
CA GLU A 71 -0.16 14.28 4.77
C GLU A 71 -0.83 15.52 5.36
N ARG A 72 -0.04 16.60 5.47
CA ARG A 72 -0.55 17.91 5.85
C ARG A 72 -0.90 18.69 4.58
N GLY A 73 -2.18 18.97 4.38
CA GLY A 73 -2.66 19.89 3.34
C GLY A 73 -2.94 21.29 3.90
N GLU A 74 -3.40 22.19 3.03
CA GLU A 74 -3.75 23.58 3.38
C GLU A 74 -4.86 23.66 4.43
N GLU A 75 -5.89 22.81 4.30
CA GLU A 75 -7.02 22.74 5.23
C GLU A 75 -6.79 21.79 6.42
N GLY A 76 -5.56 21.31 6.61
CA GLY A 76 -5.20 20.37 7.68
C GLY A 76 -4.79 18.98 7.18
N PHE A 77 -4.77 18.00 8.09
CA PHE A 77 -4.33 16.64 7.76
C PHE A 77 -5.38 15.89 6.93
N PHE A 78 -4.92 15.18 5.91
CA PHE A 78 -5.70 14.22 5.16
C PHE A 78 -4.92 12.93 4.97
N GLY A 79 -5.61 11.86 4.61
CA GLY A 79 -4.99 10.56 4.42
C GLY A 79 -6.02 9.47 4.28
N TYR A 80 -5.57 8.30 3.85
CA TYR A 80 -6.42 7.13 3.70
C TYR A 80 -5.72 5.90 4.27
N MET A 81 -6.54 4.94 4.72
CA MET A 81 -6.10 3.60 5.05
C MET A 81 -6.96 2.60 4.29
N VAL A 82 -6.30 1.65 3.65
CA VAL A 82 -6.91 0.50 2.97
C VAL A 82 -6.58 -0.73 3.79
N LYS A 83 -7.58 -1.56 4.08
CA LYS A 83 -7.40 -2.90 4.64
C LYS A 83 -7.94 -3.92 3.65
N GLY A 84 -7.29 -5.06 3.57
CA GLY A 84 -7.65 -6.01 2.53
C GLY A 84 -7.09 -7.40 2.71
N ARG A 85 -7.54 -8.27 1.80
CA ARG A 85 -6.87 -9.53 1.52
C ARG A 85 -5.51 -9.24 0.90
N ALA A 86 -4.49 -9.97 1.31
CA ALA A 86 -3.15 -9.75 0.84
C ALA A 86 -2.41 -11.07 0.58
N TRP A 87 -1.53 -11.05 -0.42
CA TRP A 87 -0.64 -12.16 -0.74
C TRP A 87 0.68 -11.63 -1.29
N MET A 88 1.69 -12.50 -1.25
CA MET A 88 2.96 -12.25 -1.90
C MET A 88 2.93 -12.85 -3.30
N ASP A 89 3.29 -12.06 -4.30
CA ASP A 89 3.56 -12.52 -5.66
C ASP A 89 5.06 -12.38 -5.95
N TYR A 90 5.74 -13.49 -6.21
CA TYR A 90 7.19 -13.52 -6.40
C TYR A 90 7.60 -13.71 -7.87
N GLU A 91 6.68 -14.12 -8.74
CA GLU A 91 6.97 -14.53 -10.12
C GLU A 91 5.88 -14.10 -11.12
N GLY A 92 4.70 -13.73 -10.62
CA GLY A 92 3.53 -13.36 -11.40
C GLY A 92 3.58 -11.97 -12.03
N GLU A 93 2.44 -11.55 -12.56
CA GLU A 93 2.32 -10.29 -13.29
C GLU A 93 2.53 -9.06 -12.41
N TYR A 94 1.99 -9.05 -11.19
CA TYR A 94 2.15 -7.94 -10.25
C TYR A 94 3.62 -7.74 -9.88
N TYR A 95 4.37 -8.83 -9.69
CA TYR A 95 5.82 -8.74 -9.50
C TYR A 95 6.54 -8.17 -10.71
N ARG A 96 6.26 -8.70 -11.91
CA ARG A 96 6.92 -8.26 -13.14
C ARG A 96 6.71 -6.76 -13.38
N GLU A 97 5.49 -6.27 -13.24
CA GLU A 97 5.17 -4.87 -13.46
C GLU A 97 5.75 -3.94 -12.38
N ILE A 98 5.66 -4.31 -11.10
CA ILE A 98 6.23 -3.46 -10.05
C ILE A 98 7.77 -3.44 -10.12
N LYS A 99 8.39 -4.53 -10.56
CA LYS A 99 9.83 -4.60 -10.77
C LYS A 99 10.26 -3.61 -11.85
N GLU A 100 9.62 -3.65 -13.02
CA GLU A 100 9.90 -2.72 -14.12
C GLU A 100 9.73 -1.26 -13.67
N PHE A 101 8.66 -0.97 -12.92
CA PHE A 101 8.44 0.35 -12.33
C PHE A 101 9.59 0.80 -11.42
N VAL A 102 10.03 -0.06 -10.49
CA VAL A 102 11.10 0.27 -9.53
C VAL A 102 12.45 0.45 -10.24
N GLU A 103 12.77 -0.42 -11.19
CA GLU A 103 14.01 -0.33 -11.96
C GLU A 103 14.05 0.96 -12.77
N SER A 104 12.95 1.32 -13.45
CA SER A 104 12.82 2.59 -14.17
C SER A 104 12.94 3.80 -13.23
N ALA A 105 12.13 3.86 -12.16
CA ALA A 105 12.10 4.99 -11.22
C ALA A 105 13.41 5.18 -10.43
N SER A 106 14.20 4.11 -10.27
CA SER A 106 15.50 4.17 -9.57
C SER A 106 16.72 4.31 -10.48
N GLY A 107 16.53 4.35 -11.81
CA GLY A 107 17.62 4.31 -12.77
C GLY A 107 18.45 3.02 -12.67
N GLY A 108 17.77 1.89 -12.42
CA GLY A 108 18.36 0.56 -12.28
C GLY A 108 19.06 0.28 -10.95
N LYS A 109 19.02 1.22 -9.98
CA LYS A 109 19.74 1.08 -8.70
C LYS A 109 19.03 0.17 -7.70
N ARG A 110 17.74 -0.11 -7.90
CA ARG A 110 16.92 -0.92 -7.00
C ARG A 110 16.13 -1.93 -7.81
N THR A 111 16.05 -3.15 -7.29
CA THR A 111 15.26 -4.24 -7.86
C THR A 111 14.53 -4.93 -6.72
N PRO A 112 13.18 -4.98 -6.74
CA PRO A 112 12.42 -5.74 -5.76
C PRO A 112 12.57 -7.24 -5.94
N VAL A 113 12.36 -7.98 -4.86
CA VAL A 113 12.40 -9.46 -4.85
C VAL A 113 11.01 -10.09 -4.82
N GLY A 114 9.96 -9.27 -4.89
CA GLY A 114 8.57 -9.70 -4.97
C GLY A 114 7.63 -8.49 -4.97
N ALA A 115 6.33 -8.77 -5.00
CA ALA A 115 5.24 -7.84 -4.82
C ALA A 115 4.37 -8.28 -3.64
N LEU A 116 4.05 -7.33 -2.75
CA LEU A 116 2.93 -7.49 -1.83
C LEU A 116 1.69 -6.92 -2.51
N VAL A 117 0.70 -7.76 -2.78
CA VAL A 117 -0.56 -7.36 -3.39
C VAL A 117 -1.62 -7.27 -2.31
N ILE A 118 -2.38 -6.17 -2.29
CA ILE A 118 -3.46 -5.91 -1.35
C ILE A 118 -4.73 -5.63 -2.15
N GLU A 119 -5.69 -6.54 -2.07
CA GLU A 119 -7.04 -6.38 -2.59
C GLU A 119 -7.92 -5.65 -1.55
N PRO A 120 -8.39 -4.42 -1.83
CA PRO A 120 -9.16 -3.63 -0.87
C PRO A 120 -10.47 -4.31 -0.45
N GLU A 121 -10.70 -4.42 0.86
CA GLU A 121 -11.98 -4.85 1.46
C GLU A 121 -12.61 -3.73 2.28
N GLU A 122 -11.78 -2.88 2.92
CA GLU A 122 -12.23 -1.72 3.68
C GLU A 122 -11.36 -0.49 3.36
N VAL A 123 -11.99 0.67 3.22
CA VAL A 123 -11.28 1.94 3.00
C VAL A 123 -11.74 2.99 3.99
N TYR A 124 -10.79 3.68 4.60
CA TYR A 124 -11.02 4.67 5.64
C TYR A 124 -10.39 6.01 5.27
N SER A 125 -11.15 7.09 5.46
CA SER A 125 -10.57 8.43 5.62
C SER A 125 -9.86 8.54 6.96
N LEU A 126 -8.64 9.09 6.95
CA LEU A 126 -7.85 9.42 8.15
C LEU A 126 -7.91 10.92 8.48
N LYS A 127 -8.70 11.72 7.75
CA LYS A 127 -8.91 13.15 8.08
C LYS A 127 -9.41 13.25 9.52
N PRO A 128 -8.87 14.16 10.37
CA PRO A 128 -9.41 14.38 11.71
C PRO A 128 -10.84 14.94 11.67
N GLY A 129 -11.70 14.50 12.59
CA GLY A 129 -13.09 14.98 12.70
C GLY A 129 -14.07 13.88 13.15
N ASN A 130 -15.33 14.23 13.36
CA ASN A 130 -16.37 13.33 13.90
C ASN A 130 -17.17 12.60 12.81
N GLU A 131 -16.83 12.78 11.54
CA GLU A 131 -17.51 12.15 10.42
C GLU A 131 -17.23 10.65 10.31
N ARG A 132 -18.14 9.93 9.64
CA ARG A 132 -17.96 8.51 9.33
C ARG A 132 -16.68 8.33 8.52
N LYS A 133 -15.73 7.56 9.06
CA LYS A 133 -14.42 7.32 8.44
C LYS A 133 -14.45 6.22 7.38
N ARG A 134 -15.25 5.17 7.58
CA ARG A 134 -15.33 4.03 6.66
C ARG A 134 -16.13 4.40 5.41
N ILE A 135 -15.46 4.32 4.26
CA ILE A 135 -15.96 4.62 2.92
C ILE A 135 -16.59 3.37 2.30
N ILE A 136 -15.86 2.25 2.31
CA ILE A 136 -16.35 0.90 2.00
C ILE A 136 -16.00 -0.06 3.13
#